data_AF-A0A1H7LN87-F1
#
_entry.id   AF-A0A1H7LN87-F1
#
_cell.length_a   1.000
_cell.length_b   1.000
_cell.length_c   1.000
_cell.angle_alpha   90.00
_cell.angle_beta   90.00
_cell.angle_gamma   90.00
#
_symmetry.space_group_name_H-M   'P 1'
#
loop_
_entity.id
_entity.type
_entity.pdbx_description
1 polymer ?
#
loop_
_entity_poly.entity_id
_entity_poly.type
_entity_poly.pdbx_seq_one_letter_code
_entity_poly.pdbx_strand_id
1 'polypeptide(L)'
;MGLTFDYIGLLEPTSPFVYYQYLQEAVEKLDSQADADAIVAVRESTPHPFFVQDDHIFLDKISENISHLHFMGRQHFKKQITPSGGFYIARTQAFMKARTFYTAATMSFLLPFECELEIDQERDWLWAEFLCEKKIIQQHKIFSNESAI
;
A
#
# COMPACT_ATOMS: atom_id res chain seq x y z
N MET A 1 10.29 -25.97 -23.71
CA MET A 1 9.13 -25.88 -22.81
C MET A 1 9.17 -24.53 -22.14
N GLY A 2 8.03 -23.84 -22.02
CA GLY A 2 7.94 -22.55 -21.33
C GLY A 2 7.83 -22.73 -19.82
N LEU A 3 8.27 -21.73 -19.06
CA LEU A 3 8.06 -21.65 -17.62
C LEU A 3 6.61 -21.24 -17.34
N THR A 4 6.01 -21.84 -16.31
CA THR A 4 4.68 -21.46 -15.79
C THR A 4 4.84 -20.93 -14.37
N PHE A 5 4.15 -19.84 -14.04
CA PHE A 5 4.18 -19.21 -12.72
C PHE A 5 2.78 -19.17 -12.14
N ASP A 6 2.65 -19.57 -10.87
CA ASP A 6 1.36 -19.56 -10.16
C ASP A 6 0.88 -18.14 -9.82
N TYR A 7 1.84 -17.22 -9.68
CA TYR A 7 1.62 -15.83 -9.32
C TYR A 7 2.25 -14.88 -10.34
N ILE A 8 1.61 -13.73 -10.53
CA ILE A 8 2.15 -12.55 -11.20
C ILE A 8 2.25 -11.41 -10.20
N GLY A 9 3.40 -10.76 -10.16
CA GLY A 9 3.68 -9.62 -9.27
C GLY A 9 4.02 -8.36 -10.07
N LEU A 10 3.44 -7.24 -9.68
CA LEU A 10 3.85 -5.90 -10.08
C LEU A 10 4.44 -5.21 -8.84
N LEU A 11 5.67 -4.74 -8.97
CA LEU A 11 6.36 -3.91 -7.99
C LEU A 11 6.61 -2.55 -8.64
N GLU A 12 6.09 -1.47 -8.06
CA GLU A 12 6.34 -0.15 -8.63
C GLU A 12 7.68 0.38 -8.12
N PRO A 13 8.60 0.80 -9.01
CA PRO A 13 9.91 1.30 -8.59
C PRO A 13 9.82 2.64 -7.83
N THR A 14 8.68 3.32 -7.92
CA THR A 14 8.37 4.55 -7.17
C THR A 14 8.22 4.30 -5.67
N SER A 15 8.03 3.06 -5.23
CA SER A 15 7.95 2.65 -3.81
C SER A 15 9.21 1.90 -3.37
N PRO A 16 10.36 2.57 -3.19
CA PRO A 16 11.66 1.90 -3.05
C PRO A 16 11.86 1.13 -1.75
N PHE A 17 11.05 1.42 -0.72
CA PHE A 17 11.27 0.96 0.64
C PHE A 17 10.37 -0.20 1.07
N VAL A 18 9.83 -0.94 0.10
CA VAL A 18 9.09 -2.18 0.38
C VAL A 18 10.06 -3.29 0.81
N TYR A 19 9.89 -3.73 2.07
CA TYR A 19 10.42 -4.94 2.69
C TYR A 19 10.41 -6.21 1.80
N TYR A 20 11.54 -6.89 1.55
CA TYR A 20 11.52 -8.27 1.02
C TYR A 20 10.61 -9.18 1.85
N GLN A 21 10.71 -9.07 3.18
CA GLN A 21 9.84 -9.81 4.12
C GLN A 21 8.34 -9.60 3.84
N TYR A 22 7.93 -8.39 3.44
CA TYR A 22 6.52 -8.10 3.19
C TYR A 22 6.03 -8.69 1.87
N LEU A 23 6.90 -8.80 0.87
CA LEU A 23 6.58 -9.53 -0.36
C LEU A 23 6.38 -11.02 -0.06
N GLN A 24 7.27 -11.61 0.73
CA GLN A 24 7.17 -13.01 1.12
C GLN A 24 5.88 -13.27 1.93
N GLU A 25 5.63 -12.47 2.97
CA GLU A 25 4.40 -12.58 3.77
C GLU A 25 3.13 -12.37 2.93
N ALA A 26 3.16 -11.50 1.92
CA ALA A 26 2.02 -11.27 1.05
C ALA A 26 1.70 -12.50 0.20
N VAL A 27 2.72 -13.14 -0.38
CA VAL A 27 2.55 -14.39 -1.12
C VAL A 27 2.03 -15.49 -0.21
N GLU A 28 2.60 -15.66 0.99
CA GLU A 28 2.13 -16.66 1.97
C GLU A 28 0.68 -16.43 2.39
N LYS A 29 0.29 -15.17 2.63
CA LYS A 29 -1.10 -14.81 2.95
C LYS A 29 -2.04 -15.11 1.79
N LEU A 30 -1.67 -14.75 0.56
CA LEU A 30 -2.46 -15.05 -0.63
C LEU A 30 -2.60 -16.56 -0.84
N ASP A 31 -1.54 -17.32 -0.62
CA ASP A 31 -1.54 -18.78 -0.76
C ASP A 31 -2.45 -19.45 0.28
N SER A 32 -2.44 -18.96 1.53
CA SER A 32 -3.28 -19.47 2.62
C SER A 32 -4.78 -19.17 2.46
N GLN A 33 -5.15 -18.26 1.56
CA GLN A 33 -6.54 -17.91 1.26
C GLN A 33 -6.93 -18.39 -0.13
N ALA A 34 -7.53 -19.58 -0.20
CA ALA A 34 -7.89 -20.23 -1.46
C ALA A 34 -8.85 -19.41 -2.34
N ASP A 35 -9.77 -18.66 -1.71
CA ASP A 35 -10.77 -17.85 -2.40
C ASP A 35 -10.26 -16.46 -2.83
N ALA A 36 -9.02 -16.11 -2.51
CA ALA A 36 -8.44 -14.82 -2.88
C ALA A 36 -7.81 -14.86 -4.27
N ASP A 37 -8.14 -13.85 -5.07
CA ASP A 37 -7.62 -13.67 -6.43
C ASP A 37 -6.23 -13.00 -6.41
N ALA A 38 -6.07 -12.02 -5.52
CA ALA A 38 -4.92 -11.14 -5.44
C ALA A 38 -4.72 -10.58 -4.03
N ILE A 39 -3.56 -10.00 -3.79
CA ILE A 39 -3.21 -9.21 -2.62
C ILE A 39 -2.49 -7.93 -3.04
N VAL A 40 -2.93 -6.80 -2.51
CA VAL A 40 -2.40 -5.47 -2.88
C VAL A 40 -1.89 -4.76 -1.63
N ALA A 41 -0.71 -4.16 -1.74
CA ALA A 41 -0.15 -3.32 -0.71
C ALA A 41 -1.00 -2.06 -0.52
N VAL A 42 -1.35 -1.79 0.74
CA VAL A 42 -2.12 -0.61 1.13
C VAL A 42 -1.42 0.12 2.26
N ARG A 43 -1.73 1.40 2.39
CA ARG A 43 -1.35 2.26 3.51
C ARG A 43 -2.58 2.91 4.13
N GLU A 44 -2.41 3.54 5.27
CA GLU A 44 -3.49 4.35 5.85
C GLU A 44 -3.77 5.57 4.97
N SER A 45 -5.05 5.86 4.72
CA SER A 45 -5.44 7.05 3.96
C SER A 45 -5.24 8.29 4.83
N THR A 46 -4.35 9.18 4.38
CA THR A 46 -4.10 10.48 5.01
C THR A 46 -4.15 11.59 3.92
N PRO A 47 -4.99 12.63 4.09
CA PRO A 47 -5.97 12.84 5.15
C PRO A 47 -7.10 11.79 5.11
N HIS A 48 -7.72 11.53 6.27
CA HIS A 48 -8.88 10.63 6.34
C HIS A 48 -10.02 11.18 5.46
N PRO A 49 -10.72 10.37 4.64
CA PRO A 49 -11.72 10.84 3.67
C PRO A 49 -12.85 11.70 4.24
N PHE A 50 -13.12 11.57 5.53
CA PHE A 50 -14.00 12.47 6.28
C PHE A 50 -13.62 13.96 6.17
N PHE A 51 -12.33 14.26 6.03
CA PHE A 51 -11.78 15.61 5.90
C PHE A 51 -11.45 15.97 4.44
N VAL A 52 -12.02 15.25 3.48
CA VAL A 52 -11.82 15.46 2.06
C VAL A 52 -13.13 15.91 1.42
N GLN A 53 -13.03 16.85 0.48
CA GLN A 53 -14.10 17.27 -0.40
C GLN A 53 -13.52 17.63 -1.77
N ASP A 54 -14.40 17.74 -2.76
CA ASP A 54 -14.04 18.30 -4.06
C ASP A 54 -13.66 19.79 -3.92
N ASP A 55 -12.86 20.29 -4.86
CA ASP A 55 -12.44 21.69 -4.86
C ASP A 55 -13.63 22.63 -5.01
N HIS A 56 -13.79 23.50 -4.03
CA HIS A 56 -14.91 24.42 -3.93
C HIS A 56 -14.54 25.60 -3.02
N ILE A 57 -15.11 26.77 -3.29
CA ILE A 57 -14.84 27.99 -2.51
C ILE A 57 -15.31 27.88 -1.05
N PHE A 58 -16.30 27.02 -0.78
CA PHE A 58 -16.81 26.74 0.55
C PHE A 58 -16.45 25.33 1.00
N LEU A 59 -16.19 25.16 2.30
CA LEU A 59 -15.93 23.86 2.95
C LEU A 59 -17.21 23.21 3.47
N ASP A 60 -18.29 23.26 2.69
CA ASP A 60 -19.63 22.83 3.08
C ASP A 60 -19.68 21.34 3.43
N LYS A 61 -19.06 20.46 2.63
CA LYS A 61 -19.04 19.02 2.92
C LYS A 61 -18.25 18.70 4.18
N ILE A 62 -17.08 19.31 4.35
CA ILE A 62 -16.28 19.13 5.57
C ILE A 62 -17.01 19.72 6.79
N SER A 63 -17.68 20.86 6.64
CA SER A 63 -18.46 21.48 7.72
C SER A 63 -19.64 20.59 8.14
N GLU A 64 -20.37 20.03 7.18
CA GLU A 64 -21.42 19.04 7.42
C GLU A 64 -20.86 17.84 8.17
N ASN A 65 -19.79 17.23 7.64
CA ASN A 65 -19.12 16.08 8.27
C ASN A 65 -18.78 16.40 9.74
N ILE A 66 -18.06 17.50 9.99
CA ILE A 66 -17.66 17.91 11.35
C ILE A 66 -18.86 18.15 12.27
N SER A 67 -19.98 18.66 11.75
CA SER A 67 -21.19 18.85 12.55
C SER A 67 -21.73 17.51 13.10
N HIS A 68 -21.62 16.41 12.34
CA HIS A 68 -22.01 15.07 12.77
C HIS A 68 -21.02 14.42 13.75
N LEU A 69 -19.75 14.85 13.75
CA LEU A 69 -18.69 14.41 14.65
C LEU A 69 -18.94 14.81 16.12
N HIS A 70 -19.74 15.83 16.38
CA HIS A 70 -20.04 16.26 17.77
C HIS A 70 -20.66 15.13 18.63
N PHE A 71 -21.22 14.10 18.00
CA PHE A 71 -21.78 12.92 18.67
C PHE A 71 -20.78 11.75 18.83
N MET A 72 -19.66 11.75 18.12
CA MET A 72 -18.70 10.65 18.08
C MET A 72 -17.28 11.23 18.02
N GLY A 73 -16.50 11.18 19.10
CA GLY A 73 -15.11 11.68 19.11
C GLY A 73 -14.24 11.08 17.99
N ARG A 74 -13.17 11.78 17.57
CA ARG A 74 -12.28 11.35 16.46
C ARG A 74 -11.65 9.97 16.67
N GLN A 75 -11.53 9.52 17.92
CA GLN A 75 -11.09 8.18 18.29
C GLN A 75 -12.00 7.04 17.77
N HIS A 76 -13.21 7.34 17.28
CA HIS A 76 -14.11 6.37 16.66
C HIS A 76 -13.92 6.21 15.15
N PHE A 77 -13.03 6.99 14.52
CA PHE A 77 -12.77 6.81 13.10
C PHE A 77 -12.14 5.44 12.86
N LYS A 78 -12.83 4.63 12.05
CA LYS A 78 -12.26 3.40 11.52
C LYS A 78 -11.15 3.78 10.57
N LYS A 79 -10.02 3.07 10.66
CA LYS A 79 -8.93 3.18 9.69
C LYS A 79 -9.48 2.99 8.28
N GLN A 80 -9.19 3.94 7.39
CA GLN A 80 -9.43 3.81 5.97
C GLN A 80 -8.10 3.63 5.27
N ILE A 81 -8.08 2.82 4.23
CA ILE A 81 -6.86 2.40 3.53
C ILE A 81 -6.95 2.78 2.06
N THR A 82 -5.79 2.99 1.46
CA THR A 82 -5.62 3.32 0.04
C THR A 82 -4.45 2.50 -0.51
N PRO A 83 -4.42 2.17 -1.82
CA PRO A 83 -3.23 1.58 -2.42
C PRO A 83 -1.97 2.38 -2.10
N SER A 84 -0.87 1.68 -1.86
CA SER A 84 0.40 2.30 -1.47
C SER A 84 1.46 2.35 -2.57
N GLY A 85 1.14 1.89 -3.78
CA GLY A 85 2.11 1.73 -4.87
C GLY A 85 3.14 0.59 -4.65
N GLY A 86 3.16 -0.03 -3.47
CA GLY A 86 4.24 -0.94 -3.09
C GLY A 86 4.31 -2.22 -3.93
N PHE A 87 3.24 -3.02 -3.88
CA PHE A 87 3.13 -4.24 -4.67
C PHE A 87 1.70 -4.65 -4.97
N TYR A 88 1.55 -5.43 -6.03
CA TYR A 88 0.31 -6.08 -6.44
C TYR A 88 0.66 -7.50 -6.85
N ILE A 89 0.09 -8.49 -6.18
CA ILE A 89 0.40 -9.89 -6.44
C ILE A 89 -0.92 -10.62 -6.67
N ALA A 90 -1.06 -11.30 -7.80
CA ALA A 90 -2.26 -12.02 -8.15
C ALA A 90 -1.94 -13.46 -8.56
N ARG A 91 -2.91 -14.36 -8.35
CA ARG A 91 -2.88 -15.68 -8.97
C ARG A 91 -2.92 -15.49 -10.49
N THR A 92 -2.01 -16.10 -11.23
CA THR A 92 -1.86 -15.88 -12.68
C THR A 92 -3.18 -16.11 -13.42
N GLN A 93 -3.93 -17.16 -13.08
CA GLN A 93 -5.22 -17.44 -13.73
C GLN A 93 -6.28 -16.36 -13.44
N ALA A 94 -6.35 -15.89 -12.19
CA ALA A 94 -7.29 -14.84 -11.79
C ALA A 94 -6.98 -13.53 -12.52
N PHE A 95 -5.70 -13.13 -12.54
CA PHE A 95 -5.25 -11.94 -13.25
C PHE A 95 -5.54 -12.00 -14.76
N MET A 96 -5.23 -13.13 -15.41
CA MET A 96 -5.46 -13.29 -16.85
C MET A 96 -6.94 -13.23 -17.22
N LYS A 97 -7.83 -13.71 -16.34
CA LYS A 97 -9.29 -13.64 -16.51
C LYS A 97 -9.83 -12.24 -16.25
N ALA A 98 -9.46 -11.63 -15.12
CA ALA A 98 -10.02 -10.36 -14.67
C ALA A 98 -9.37 -9.13 -15.33
N ARG A 99 -8.11 -9.26 -15.79
CA ARG A 99 -7.29 -8.17 -16.34
C ARG A 99 -7.12 -6.99 -15.38
N THR A 100 -7.09 -7.28 -14.08
CA THR A 100 -6.92 -6.30 -13.00
C THR A 100 -6.39 -7.00 -11.74
N PHE A 101 -5.72 -6.25 -10.88
CA PHE A 101 -5.38 -6.68 -9.51
C PHE A 101 -6.52 -6.41 -8.51
N TYR A 102 -7.56 -5.67 -8.92
CA TYR A 102 -8.68 -5.27 -8.08
C TYR A 102 -9.97 -6.01 -8.44
N THR A 103 -10.21 -7.12 -7.75
CA THR A 103 -11.46 -7.87 -7.78
C THR A 103 -12.16 -7.75 -6.43
N ALA A 104 -13.39 -8.26 -6.33
CA ALA A 104 -14.08 -8.38 -5.04
C ALA A 104 -13.38 -9.35 -4.06
N ALA A 105 -12.47 -10.19 -4.56
CA ALA A 105 -11.67 -11.13 -3.79
C ALA A 105 -10.19 -10.72 -3.69
N THR A 106 -9.89 -9.42 -3.87
CA THR A 106 -8.56 -8.87 -3.61
C THR A 106 -8.38 -8.59 -2.12
N MET A 107 -7.36 -9.19 -1.53
CA MET A 107 -6.92 -8.95 -0.17
C MET A 107 -6.11 -7.64 -0.08
N SER A 108 -6.15 -6.99 1.08
CA SER A 108 -5.28 -5.87 1.40
C SER A 108 -4.10 -6.33 2.27
N PHE A 109 -2.90 -5.85 1.98
CA PHE A 109 -1.72 -5.99 2.83
C PHE A 109 -1.30 -4.62 3.35
N LEU A 110 -1.55 -4.34 4.64
CA LEU A 110 -1.18 -3.06 5.23
C LEU A 110 0.34 -3.00 5.45
N LEU A 111 1.01 -2.12 4.71
CA LEU A 111 2.42 -1.79 4.93
C LEU A 111 2.59 -0.84 6.12
N PRO A 112 3.73 -0.90 6.81
CA PRO A 112 4.05 0.04 7.87
C PRO A 112 4.49 1.40 7.28
N PHE A 113 4.49 2.43 8.14
CA PHE A 113 4.72 3.82 7.75
C PHE A 113 6.05 4.04 7.01
N GLU A 114 7.11 3.33 7.39
CA GLU A 114 8.42 3.44 6.76
C GLU A 114 8.44 3.03 5.27
N CYS A 115 7.43 2.28 4.82
CA CYS A 115 7.29 1.86 3.43
C CYS A 115 6.41 2.81 2.60
N GLU A 116 5.87 3.90 3.17
CA GLU A 116 4.86 4.74 2.51
C GLU A 116 5.40 5.74 1.49
N LEU A 117 6.73 5.93 1.39
CA LEU A 117 7.32 6.89 0.47
C LEU A 117 7.14 6.45 -0.99
N GLU A 118 6.46 7.30 -1.77
CA GLU A 118 6.37 7.22 -3.23
C GLU A 118 7.17 8.36 -3.86
N ILE A 119 7.98 8.04 -4.87
CA ILE A 119 8.79 9.01 -5.61
C ILE A 119 8.01 9.49 -6.84
N ASP A 120 7.29 10.61 -6.68
CA ASP A 120 6.58 11.28 -7.78
C ASP A 120 7.32 12.52 -8.28
N GLN A 121 8.08 13.17 -7.39
CA GLN A 121 8.78 14.42 -7.65
C GLN A 121 10.20 14.42 -7.08
N GLU A 122 11.01 15.37 -7.51
CA GLU A 122 12.41 15.51 -7.06
C GLU A 122 12.55 15.63 -5.53
N ARG A 123 11.60 16.28 -4.86
CA ARG A 123 11.61 16.40 -3.40
C ARG A 123 11.50 15.04 -2.70
N ASP A 124 10.77 14.09 -3.29
CA ASP A 124 10.54 12.77 -2.72
C ASP A 124 11.82 11.92 -2.87
N TRP A 125 12.55 12.12 -3.97
CA TRP A 125 13.90 11.57 -4.17
C TRP A 125 14.87 12.09 -3.11
N LEU A 126 14.96 13.40 -2.91
CA LEU A 126 15.83 14.01 -1.88
C LEU A 126 15.48 13.49 -0.47
N TRP A 127 14.19 13.27 -0.21
CA TRP A 127 13.75 12.68 1.05
C TRP A 127 14.18 11.21 1.18
N ALA A 128 14.06 10.41 0.11
CA ALA A 128 14.54 9.03 0.07
C ALA A 128 16.05 8.96 0.38
N GLU A 129 16.86 9.82 -0.23
CA GLU A 129 18.29 9.92 0.02
C GLU A 129 18.58 10.25 1.49
N PHE A 130 17.91 11.27 2.03
CA PHE A 130 18.04 11.63 3.44
C PHE A 130 17.72 10.45 4.38
N LEU A 131 16.63 9.73 4.12
CA LEU A 131 16.23 8.58 4.93
C LEU A 131 17.29 7.46 4.90
N CYS A 132 17.90 7.23 3.74
CA CYS A 132 19.00 6.30 3.56
C CYS A 132 20.28 6.75 4.29
N GLU A 133 20.69 8.00 4.13
CA GLU A 133 21.89 8.57 4.78
C GLU A 133 21.79 8.55 6.31
N LYS A 134 20.60 8.88 6.84
CA LYS A 134 20.32 8.84 8.28
C LYS A 134 20.10 7.43 8.83
N LYS A 135 20.17 6.41 7.97
CA LYS A 135 19.92 5.00 8.33
C LYS A 135 18.56 4.80 9.00
N ILE A 136 17.58 5.62 8.63
CA ILE A 136 16.17 5.45 9.03
C ILE A 136 15.61 4.24 8.28
N ILE A 137 15.98 4.09 7.01
CA ILE A 137 15.65 2.94 6.18
C ILE A 137 16.79 1.91 6.22
N GLN A 138 16.41 0.65 6.38
CA GLN A 138 17.33 -0.48 6.45
C GLN A 138 17.51 -1.06 5.05
N GLN A 139 18.38 -0.46 4.25
CA GLN A 139 18.56 -0.80 2.82
C GLN A 139 18.79 -2.30 2.56
N HIS A 140 19.52 -2.99 3.44
CA HIS A 140 19.75 -4.44 3.31
C HIS A 140 18.44 -5.25 3.33
N LYS A 141 17.43 -4.81 4.10
CA LYS A 141 16.14 -5.48 4.21
C LYS A 141 15.28 -5.41 2.96
N ILE A 142 15.54 -4.42 2.08
CA ILE A 142 14.83 -4.28 0.80
C ILE A 142 15.06 -5.53 -0.05
N PHE A 143 16.26 -6.10 -0.01
CA PHE A 143 16.66 -7.18 -0.91
C PHE A 143 16.68 -8.57 -0.25
N SER A 144 16.91 -8.66 1.06
CA SER A 144 16.93 -9.95 1.75
C SER A 144 16.62 -9.82 3.24
N ASN A 145 16.30 -10.95 3.88
CA ASN A 145 16.16 -11.04 5.34
C ASN A 145 17.51 -11.18 6.06
N GLU A 146 18.63 -11.18 5.35
CA GLU A 146 19.94 -11.35 5.95
C GLU A 146 20.37 -10.05 6.63
N SER A 147 20.81 -10.15 7.89
CA SER A 147 21.47 -9.04 8.57
C SER A 147 22.68 -8.59 7.76
N ALA A 148 22.88 -7.28 7.59
CA ALA A 148 24.09 -6.75 6.98
C ALA A 148 25.33 -7.33 7.68
N ILE A 149 26.17 -8.04 6.92
CA ILE A 149 27.46 -8.60 7.37
C ILE A 149 28.43 -7.46 7.70
#